data_AF-A0A8T7DX05-F1
#
_entry.id   AF-A0A8T7DX05-F1
#
_cell.length_a   1.000
_cell.length_b   1.000
_cell.length_c   1.000
_cell.angle_alpha   90.00
_cell.angle_beta   90.00
_cell.angle_gamma   90.00
#
_symmetry.space_group_name_H-M   'P 1'
#
loop_
_entity.id
_entity.type
_entity.pdbx_description
1 polymer ?
#
loop_
_entity_poly.entity_id
_entity_poly.type
_entity_poly.pdbx_seq_one_letter_code
_entity_poly.pdbx_strand_id
1 'polypeptide(L)'
;MKIIFFVVVAVLVIVLIGFLIKLPDNSQRALSQVISDGESTTLGKAFKARLQDYPVLSGVYMLRNGLDAFVARAGLARLAERSIDVQYYMFHQDTVGRLLINELLDAADRGVRIRLLVDDMYGEEADDIWLSLDSHPSFEVRLFNPFVRNISKNIQFFATVKRVNHWEQAYRKWAMQ
;
A
#
# COMPACT_ATOMS: atom_id res chain seq x y z
N MET A 1 0.57 37.88 -28.14
CA MET A 1 1.62 37.06 -28.77
C MET A 1 2.70 36.57 -27.81
N LYS A 2 3.34 37.42 -26.99
CA LYS A 2 4.40 37.00 -26.05
C LYS A 2 3.96 35.95 -25.02
N ILE A 3 2.77 36.13 -24.41
CA ILE A 3 2.24 35.18 -23.39
C ILE A 3 2.02 33.78 -23.98
N ILE A 4 1.44 33.70 -25.19
CA ILE A 4 1.19 32.43 -25.87
C ILE A 4 2.50 31.70 -26.14
N PHE A 5 3.55 32.42 -26.56
CA PHE A 5 4.88 31.84 -26.76
C PHE A 5 5.45 31.24 -25.46
N PHE A 6 5.38 31.96 -24.34
CA PHE A 6 5.84 31.44 -23.05
C PHE A 6 5.04 30.22 -22.57
N VAL A 7 3.71 30.19 -22.80
CA VAL A 7 2.88 29.04 -22.46
C VAL A 7 3.27 27.82 -23.30
N VAL A 8 3.49 27.98 -24.61
CA VAL A 8 3.91 26.88 -25.49
C VAL A 8 5.28 26.34 -25.09
N VAL A 9 6.23 27.22 -24.79
CA VAL A 9 7.56 26.80 -24.30
C VAL A 9 7.45 26.05 -22.98
N ALA A 10 6.65 26.54 -22.03
CA ALA A 10 6.44 25.87 -20.74
C ALA A 10 5.83 24.47 -20.93
N VAL A 11 4.84 24.31 -21.80
CA VAL A 11 4.24 23.00 -22.11
C VAL A 11 5.26 22.06 -22.74
N LEU A 12 6.07 22.52 -23.69
CA LEU A 12 7.13 21.70 -24.31
C LEU A 12 8.16 21.24 -23.28
N VAL A 13 8.55 22.11 -22.36
CA VAL A 13 9.48 21.76 -21.26
C VAL A 13 8.85 20.70 -20.34
N ILE A 14 7.58 20.83 -19.97
CA ILE A 14 6.88 19.82 -19.15
C ILE A 14 6.83 18.46 -19.85
N VAL A 15 6.54 18.45 -21.16
CA VAL A 15 6.53 17.22 -21.97
C VAL A 15 7.92 16.57 -22.02
N LEU A 16 8.97 17.35 -22.26
CA LEU A 16 10.36 16.86 -22.29
C LEU A 16 10.79 16.29 -20.92
N ILE A 17 10.42 16.93 -19.82
CA ILE A 17 10.64 16.41 -18.46
C ILE A 17 9.94 15.05 -18.27
N GLY A 18 8.71 14.89 -18.78
CA GLY A 18 7.98 13.61 -18.74
C GLY A 18 8.69 12.44 -19.43
N PHE A 19 9.50 12.70 -20.46
CA PHE A 19 10.33 11.67 -21.12
C PHE A 19 11.58 11.31 -20.32
N LEU A 20 12.11 12.23 -19.51
CA LEU A 20 13.29 12.02 -18.68
C LEU A 20 12.96 11.30 -17.36
N ILE A 21 11.73 11.46 -16.86
CA ILE A 21 11.24 10.73 -15.67
C ILE A 21 11.09 9.26 -16.04
N LYS A 22 11.96 8.40 -15.50
CA LYS A 22 11.81 6.94 -15.55
C LYS A 22 11.33 6.44 -14.19
N LEU A 23 10.26 5.67 -14.19
CA LEU A 23 9.78 5.00 -12.98
C LEU A 23 10.74 3.85 -12.60
N PRO A 24 10.85 3.51 -11.31
CA PRO A 24 11.60 2.35 -10.87
C PRO A 24 11.12 1.08 -11.59
N ASP A 25 12.06 0.27 -12.10
CA ASP A 25 11.72 -1.01 -12.73
C ASP A 25 11.41 -2.06 -11.65
N ASN A 26 10.14 -2.45 -11.54
CA ASN A 26 9.67 -3.49 -10.63
C ASN A 26 9.47 -4.85 -11.33
N SER A 27 9.97 -5.03 -12.55
CA SER A 27 9.81 -6.26 -13.34
C SER A 27 10.40 -7.49 -12.64
N GLN A 28 11.49 -7.31 -11.87
CA GLN A 28 12.22 -8.38 -11.21
C GLN A 28 11.70 -8.74 -9.80
N ARG A 29 10.72 -8.02 -9.24
CA ARG A 29 10.19 -8.33 -7.91
C ARG A 29 9.42 -9.66 -7.91
N ALA A 30 9.67 -10.47 -6.88
CA ALA A 30 8.94 -11.71 -6.65
C ALA A 30 7.44 -11.46 -6.44
N LEU A 31 6.62 -12.34 -7.02
CA LEU A 31 5.18 -12.34 -6.78
C LEU A 31 4.93 -12.85 -5.36
N SER A 32 4.08 -12.17 -4.61
CA SER A 32 3.66 -12.64 -3.29
C SER A 32 2.26 -13.20 -3.38
N GLN A 33 2.09 -14.46 -2.95
CA GLN A 33 0.82 -15.16 -2.92
C GLN A 33 0.14 -15.04 -1.54
N VAL A 34 -1.17 -15.22 -1.51
CA VAL A 34 -1.96 -15.28 -0.26
C VAL A 34 -1.55 -16.52 0.56
N ILE A 35 -1.56 -16.40 1.89
CA ILE A 35 -1.43 -17.55 2.78
C ILE A 35 -2.83 -18.04 3.13
N SER A 36 -3.14 -19.30 2.82
CA SER A 36 -4.50 -19.86 2.88
C SER A 36 -4.78 -20.76 4.12
N ASP A 37 -3.86 -20.86 5.07
CA ASP A 37 -3.98 -21.77 6.22
C ASP A 37 -4.66 -21.16 7.47
N GLY A 38 -5.43 -20.08 7.26
CA GLY A 38 -6.04 -19.28 8.32
C GLY A 38 -6.99 -20.04 9.26
N GLU A 39 -7.61 -21.13 8.79
CA GLU A 39 -8.54 -21.96 9.59
C GLU A 39 -7.89 -22.58 10.84
N SER A 40 -6.57 -22.80 10.79
CA SER A 40 -5.81 -23.41 11.90
C SER A 40 -5.48 -22.42 13.03
N THR A 41 -5.57 -21.11 12.76
CA THR A 41 -5.24 -20.04 13.70
C THR A 41 -6.29 -19.89 14.80
N THR A 42 -5.96 -19.14 15.86
CA THR A 42 -6.91 -18.82 16.94
C THR A 42 -8.15 -18.10 16.40
N LEU A 43 -7.96 -17.11 15.51
CA LEU A 43 -9.07 -16.41 14.87
C LEU A 43 -9.89 -17.36 13.98
N GLY A 44 -9.24 -18.21 13.17
CA GLY A 44 -9.93 -19.19 12.34
C GLY A 44 -10.79 -20.16 13.16
N LYS A 45 -10.25 -20.67 14.26
CA LYS A 45 -10.97 -21.56 15.20
C LYS A 45 -12.14 -20.84 15.89
N ALA A 46 -11.96 -19.58 16.28
CA ALA A 46 -13.01 -18.78 16.94
C ALA A 46 -14.25 -18.59 16.05
N PHE A 47 -14.06 -18.47 14.73
CA PHE A 47 -15.16 -18.30 13.77
C PHE A 47 -15.63 -19.61 13.13
N LYS A 48 -14.93 -20.74 13.34
CA LYS A 48 -15.23 -22.04 12.70
C LYS A 48 -16.69 -22.45 12.84
N ALA A 49 -17.23 -22.43 14.06
CA ALA A 49 -18.62 -22.84 14.31
C ALA A 49 -19.63 -21.93 13.58
N ARG A 50 -19.34 -20.62 13.51
CA ARG A 50 -20.21 -19.64 12.84
C ARG A 50 -20.18 -19.79 11.32
N LEU A 51 -19.03 -20.14 10.76
CA LEU A 51 -18.84 -20.30 9.32
C LEU A 51 -19.39 -21.63 8.79
N GLN A 52 -19.53 -22.66 9.65
CA GLN A 52 -20.13 -23.95 9.27
C GLN A 52 -21.57 -23.80 8.75
N ASP A 53 -22.34 -22.85 9.28
CA ASP A 53 -23.70 -22.57 8.83
C ASP A 53 -23.75 -21.89 7.44
N TYR A 54 -22.62 -21.39 6.94
CA TYR A 54 -22.51 -20.59 5.72
C TYR A 54 -21.28 -20.97 4.85
N PRO A 55 -21.17 -22.22 4.37
CA PRO A 55 -19.94 -22.78 3.81
C PRO A 55 -19.42 -22.11 2.52
N VAL A 56 -20.26 -21.33 1.84
CA VAL A 56 -19.93 -20.66 0.56
C VAL A 56 -19.95 -19.13 0.66
N LEU A 57 -20.25 -18.58 1.84
CA LEU A 57 -20.39 -17.13 2.03
C LEU A 57 -19.24 -16.58 2.87
N SER A 58 -18.88 -15.33 2.59
CA SER A 58 -17.97 -14.56 3.45
C SER A 58 -18.75 -13.83 4.53
N GLY A 59 -18.17 -13.76 5.73
CA GLY A 59 -18.68 -12.94 6.83
C GLY A 59 -18.14 -11.51 6.75
N VAL A 60 -18.99 -10.52 7.00
CA VAL A 60 -18.60 -9.11 7.08
C VAL A 60 -19.14 -8.51 8.38
N TYR A 61 -18.30 -7.75 9.07
CA TYR A 61 -18.70 -6.98 10.25
C TYR A 61 -18.56 -5.48 9.94
N MET A 62 -19.65 -4.73 10.11
CA MET A 62 -19.68 -3.29 9.82
C MET A 62 -19.21 -2.48 11.04
N LEU A 63 -18.25 -1.58 10.80
CA LEU A 63 -17.74 -0.63 11.79
C LEU A 63 -18.24 0.77 11.41
N ARG A 64 -18.89 1.45 12.36
CA ARG A 64 -19.64 2.69 12.08
C ARG A 64 -18.81 3.97 12.19
N ASN A 65 -17.69 3.93 12.90
CA ASN A 65 -16.86 5.10 13.14
C ASN A 65 -15.35 4.76 13.04
N GLY A 66 -14.53 5.81 12.96
CA GLY A 66 -13.09 5.68 12.80
C GLY A 66 -12.38 5.04 14.00
N LEU A 67 -12.85 5.29 15.22
CA LEU A 67 -12.24 4.74 16.44
C LEU A 67 -12.41 3.23 16.50
N ASP A 68 -13.63 2.73 16.34
CA ASP A 68 -13.91 1.29 16.31
C ASP A 68 -13.15 0.61 15.17
N ALA A 69 -13.07 1.27 14.02
CA ALA A 69 -12.31 0.78 12.88
C ALA A 69 -10.80 0.69 13.18
N PHE A 70 -10.24 1.66 13.90
CA PHE A 70 -8.84 1.62 14.31
C PHE A 70 -8.59 0.51 15.34
N VAL A 71 -9.41 0.44 16.40
CA VAL A 71 -9.30 -0.58 17.45
C VAL A 71 -9.41 -1.99 16.85
N ALA A 72 -10.32 -2.21 15.90
CA ALA A 72 -10.42 -3.48 15.20
C ALA A 72 -9.14 -3.82 14.44
N ARG A 73 -8.54 -2.87 13.71
CA ARG A 73 -7.27 -3.10 12.99
C ARG A 73 -6.12 -3.42 13.94
N ALA A 74 -5.95 -2.64 15.01
CA ALA A 74 -4.93 -2.88 16.02
C ALA A 74 -5.13 -4.24 16.72
N GLY A 75 -6.37 -4.57 17.12
CA GLY A 75 -6.72 -5.85 17.71
C GLY A 75 -6.45 -7.03 16.79
N LEU A 76 -6.82 -6.92 15.51
CA LEU A 76 -6.52 -7.93 14.49
C LEU A 76 -5.00 -8.10 14.29
N ALA A 77 -4.23 -7.00 14.31
CA ALA A 77 -2.78 -7.06 14.19
C ALA A 77 -2.14 -7.78 15.39
N ARG A 78 -2.63 -7.54 16.61
CA ARG A 78 -2.18 -8.24 17.83
C ARG A 78 -2.50 -9.74 17.80
N LEU A 79 -3.64 -10.12 17.21
CA LEU A 79 -4.11 -11.51 17.15
C LEU A 79 -3.61 -12.28 15.91
N ALA A 80 -2.97 -11.60 14.95
CA ALA A 80 -2.49 -12.24 13.74
C ALA A 80 -1.38 -13.26 14.04
N GLU A 81 -1.47 -14.42 13.38
CA GLU A 81 -0.51 -15.53 13.53
C GLU A 81 0.25 -15.85 12.23
N ARG A 82 -0.25 -15.41 11.06
CA ARG A 82 0.26 -15.83 9.75
C ARG A 82 0.68 -14.66 8.87
N SER A 83 -0.28 -13.82 8.49
CA SER A 83 -0.02 -12.66 7.66
C SER A 83 -1.03 -11.55 7.87
N ILE A 84 -0.60 -10.33 7.53
CA ILE A 84 -1.46 -9.16 7.42
C ILE A 84 -1.18 -8.48 6.09
N ASP A 85 -2.23 -8.26 5.31
CA ASP A 85 -2.19 -7.47 4.09
C ASP A 85 -2.90 -6.14 4.32
N VAL A 86 -2.19 -5.05 4.10
CA VAL A 86 -2.63 -3.69 4.41
C VAL A 86 -2.55 -2.84 3.15
N GLN A 87 -3.65 -2.19 2.77
CA GLN A 87 -3.71 -1.31 1.60
C GLN A 87 -4.27 0.05 2.01
N TYR A 88 -3.51 1.12 1.77
CA TYR A 88 -3.91 2.50 2.09
C TYR A 88 -3.67 3.44 0.91
N TYR A 89 -4.73 4.16 0.54
CA TYR A 89 -4.63 5.27 -0.40
C TYR A 89 -3.97 6.50 0.23
N MET A 90 -4.24 6.76 1.51
CA MET A 90 -3.71 7.91 2.22
C MET A 90 -3.23 7.45 3.59
N PHE A 91 -1.93 7.61 3.83
CA PHE A 91 -1.28 7.23 5.07
C PHE A 91 -0.46 8.41 5.58
N HIS A 92 -0.81 8.91 6.75
CA HIS A 92 -0.09 10.00 7.41
C HIS A 92 0.79 9.47 8.53
N GLN A 93 1.94 10.12 8.75
CA GLN A 93 2.78 9.85 9.92
C GLN A 93 2.32 10.59 11.18
N ASP A 94 1.01 10.77 11.32
CA ASP A 94 0.39 11.32 12.53
C ASP A 94 0.35 10.26 13.65
N THR A 95 -0.24 10.64 14.79
CA THR A 95 -0.37 9.74 15.94
C THR A 95 -1.03 8.41 15.57
N VAL A 96 -2.09 8.43 14.75
CA VAL A 96 -2.86 7.23 14.42
C VAL A 96 -2.08 6.34 13.46
N GLY A 97 -1.45 6.93 12.44
CA GLY A 97 -0.61 6.19 11.50
C GLY A 97 0.60 5.55 12.19
N ARG A 98 1.27 6.25 13.10
CA ARG A 98 2.38 5.71 13.89
C ARG A 98 1.96 4.58 14.80
N LEU A 99 0.80 4.69 15.45
CA LEU A 99 0.25 3.61 16.26
C LEU A 99 -0.03 2.37 15.40
N LEU A 100 -0.63 2.54 14.20
CA LEU A 100 -0.86 1.41 13.30
C LEU A 100 0.45 0.76 12.84
N ILE A 101 1.47 1.54 12.49
CA ILE A 101 2.80 1.03 12.15
C ILE A 101 3.37 0.21 13.30
N ASN A 102 3.25 0.68 14.54
CA ASN A 102 3.74 -0.04 15.71
C ASN A 102 3.06 -1.41 15.87
N GLU A 103 1.73 -1.48 15.75
CA GLU A 103 1.00 -2.75 15.83
C GLU A 103 1.39 -3.74 14.72
N LEU A 104 1.66 -3.23 13.51
CA LEU A 104 2.13 -4.04 12.38
C LEU A 104 3.57 -4.51 12.57
N LEU A 105 4.45 -3.66 13.10
CA LEU A 105 5.83 -4.00 13.39
C LEU A 105 5.91 -5.03 14.52
N ASP A 106 5.15 -4.85 15.61
CA ASP A 106 5.04 -5.82 16.69
C ASP A 106 4.56 -7.18 16.16
N ALA A 107 3.67 -7.20 15.16
CA ALA A 107 3.25 -8.44 14.49
C ALA A 107 4.38 -9.04 13.66
N ALA A 108 5.11 -8.23 12.90
CA ALA A 108 6.26 -8.66 12.11
C ALA A 108 7.36 -9.29 12.99
N ASP A 109 7.64 -8.70 14.15
CA ASP A 109 8.61 -9.19 15.14
C ASP A 109 8.22 -10.56 15.70
N ARG A 110 6.92 -10.87 15.78
CA ARG A 110 6.40 -12.20 16.12
C ARG A 110 6.48 -13.21 14.97
N GLY A 111 6.97 -12.80 13.81
CA GLY A 111 7.10 -13.63 12.60
C GLY A 111 5.87 -13.60 11.68
N VAL A 112 4.89 -12.71 11.93
CA VAL A 112 3.74 -12.53 11.03
C VAL A 112 4.22 -11.83 9.76
N ARG A 113 3.86 -12.36 8.59
CA ARG A 113 4.24 -11.73 7.31
C ARG A 113 3.35 -10.51 7.04
N ILE A 114 3.93 -9.32 6.97
CA ILE A 114 3.24 -8.07 6.67
C ILE A 114 3.48 -7.67 5.22
N ARG A 115 2.41 -7.30 4.51
CA ARG A 115 2.50 -6.63 3.20
C ARG A 115 1.74 -5.32 3.26
N LEU A 116 2.46 -4.22 3.14
CA LEU A 116 1.91 -2.87 3.14
C LEU A 116 1.98 -2.28 1.72
N LEU A 117 0.81 -2.00 1.13
CA LEU A 117 0.69 -1.25 -0.12
C LEU A 117 0.18 0.15 0.18
N VAL A 118 1.00 1.17 -0.10
CA VAL A 118 0.65 2.58 0.12
C VAL A 118 0.78 3.38 -1.16
N ASP A 119 -0.13 4.34 -1.39
CA ASP A 119 -0.01 5.26 -2.51
C ASP A 119 1.06 6.33 -2.23
N ASP A 120 2.05 6.42 -3.11
CA ASP A 120 3.16 7.37 -2.99
C ASP A 120 2.74 8.80 -3.31
N MET A 121 1.50 9.08 -3.71
CA MET A 121 1.05 10.47 -3.89
C MET A 121 1.07 11.27 -2.58
N TYR A 122 0.80 10.62 -1.45
CA TYR A 122 0.69 11.28 -0.13
C TYR A 122 1.87 10.99 0.81
N GLY A 123 2.87 10.22 0.36
CA GLY A 123 3.98 9.74 1.19
C GLY A 123 5.22 10.64 1.30
N GLU A 124 5.14 11.96 0.99
CA GLU A 124 6.34 12.84 0.98
C GLU A 124 7.09 12.88 2.33
N GLU A 125 6.40 12.65 3.44
CA GLU A 125 6.98 12.67 4.79
C GLU A 125 7.58 11.33 5.23
N ALA A 126 7.52 10.29 4.38
CA ALA A 126 7.60 8.90 4.85
C ALA A 126 8.63 7.99 4.16
N ASP A 127 9.48 8.50 3.27
CA ASP A 127 10.43 7.64 2.56
C ASP A 127 11.36 6.86 3.49
N ASP A 128 11.87 7.50 4.54
CA ASP A 128 12.75 6.83 5.52
C ASP A 128 12.02 5.74 6.30
N ILE A 129 10.72 5.92 6.61
CA ILE A 129 9.95 4.91 7.35
C ILE A 129 9.66 3.71 6.47
N TRP A 130 9.30 3.92 5.20
CA TRP A 130 9.01 2.83 4.28
C TRP A 130 10.23 1.98 4.02
N LEU A 131 11.40 2.60 3.81
CA LEU A 131 12.67 1.91 3.66
C LEU A 131 13.06 1.15 4.93
N SER A 132 12.85 1.76 6.10
CA SER A 132 13.14 1.11 7.39
C SER A 132 12.26 -0.13 7.60
N LEU A 133 10.95 -0.02 7.33
CA LEU A 133 10.03 -1.13 7.45
C LEU A 133 10.34 -2.25 6.43
N ASP A 134 10.59 -1.90 5.16
CA ASP A 134 10.91 -2.87 4.10
C ASP A 134 12.23 -3.63 4.35
N SER A 135 13.10 -3.11 5.22
CA SER A 135 14.33 -3.80 5.64
C SER A 135 14.09 -4.94 6.64
N HIS A 136 12.90 -5.01 7.26
CA HIS A 136 12.55 -6.05 8.21
C HIS A 136 12.20 -7.37 7.47
N PRO A 137 12.72 -8.54 7.89
CA PRO A 137 12.61 -9.80 7.13
C PRO A 137 11.17 -10.28 6.89
N SER A 138 10.24 -9.89 7.76
CA SER A 138 8.81 -10.24 7.66
C SER A 138 7.91 -9.07 7.25
N PHE A 139 8.47 -7.93 6.84
CA PHE A 139 7.68 -6.74 6.49
C PHE A 139 8.05 -6.25 5.10
N GLU A 140 7.11 -6.35 4.17
CA GLU A 140 7.27 -5.87 2.80
C GLU A 140 6.46 -4.59 2.59
N VAL A 141 7.10 -3.54 2.07
CA VAL A 141 6.46 -2.29 1.67
C VAL A 141 6.48 -2.15 0.15
N ARG A 142 5.30 -1.86 -0.40
CA ARG A 142 5.10 -1.60 -1.83
C ARG A 142 4.46 -0.23 -2.00
N LEU A 143 4.99 0.53 -2.94
CA LEU A 143 4.42 1.82 -3.33
C LEU A 143 3.55 1.65 -4.56
N PHE A 144 2.28 2.03 -4.44
CA PHE A 144 1.41 2.29 -5.58
C PHE A 144 1.76 3.68 -6.14
N ASN A 145 1.77 3.83 -7.47
CA ASN A 145 2.09 5.08 -8.16
C ASN A 145 3.44 5.70 -7.75
N PRO A 146 4.59 5.01 -7.90
CA PRO A 146 5.87 5.53 -7.42
C PRO A 146 6.22 6.85 -8.12
N PHE A 147 6.60 7.86 -7.34
CA PHE A 147 7.09 9.14 -7.82
C PHE A 147 8.61 9.22 -7.66
N VAL A 148 9.28 9.85 -8.63
CA VAL A 148 10.72 10.09 -8.55
C VAL A 148 10.99 11.17 -7.50
N ARG A 149 11.95 10.91 -6.61
CA ARG A 149 12.35 11.88 -5.57
C ARG A 149 13.06 13.08 -6.21
N ASN A 150 13.02 14.23 -5.53
CA ASN A 150 13.60 15.52 -5.99
C ASN A 150 12.91 16.18 -7.20
N ILE A 151 11.76 15.67 -7.66
CA ILE A 151 10.90 16.32 -8.65
C ILE A 151 9.51 16.48 -8.03
N SER A 152 8.88 17.65 -8.18
CA SER A 152 7.53 17.88 -7.65
C SER A 152 6.54 16.80 -8.12
N LYS A 153 5.84 16.14 -7.20
CA LYS A 153 4.83 15.12 -7.51
C LYS A 153 3.74 15.64 -8.43
N ASN A 154 3.33 16.91 -8.27
CA ASN A 154 2.36 17.56 -9.16
C ASN A 154 2.86 17.62 -10.61
N ILE A 155 4.12 18.04 -10.82
CA ILE A 155 4.73 18.09 -12.15
C ILE A 155 4.79 16.69 -12.76
N GLN A 156 5.23 15.70 -11.98
CA GLN A 156 5.28 14.31 -12.41
C GLN A 156 3.89 13.79 -12.77
N PHE A 157 2.90 14.03 -11.92
CA PHE A 157 1.52 13.62 -12.14
C PHE A 157 1.00 14.14 -13.48
N PHE A 158 1.14 15.43 -13.77
CA PHE A 158 0.70 16.01 -15.04
C PHE A 158 1.57 15.58 -16.24
N ALA A 159 2.88 15.47 -16.08
CA ALA A 159 3.78 15.06 -17.16
C ALA A 159 3.67 13.57 -17.49
N THR A 160 3.20 12.75 -16.55
CA THR A 160 3.21 11.28 -16.65
C THR A 160 1.87 10.63 -16.28
N VAL A 161 0.73 11.33 -16.46
CA VAL A 161 -0.63 10.85 -16.11
C VAL A 161 -0.88 9.41 -16.59
N LYS A 162 -0.51 9.12 -17.86
CA LYS A 162 -0.66 7.77 -18.44
C LYS A 162 0.20 6.71 -17.77
N ARG A 163 1.30 7.08 -17.11
CA ARG A 163 2.28 6.15 -16.52
C ARG A 163 2.07 5.99 -15.01
N VAL A 164 1.72 7.06 -14.31
CA VAL A 164 1.37 7.03 -12.88
C VAL A 164 0.09 6.21 -12.68
N ASN A 165 -0.96 6.43 -13.48
CA ASN A 165 -2.22 5.70 -13.34
C ASN A 165 -2.29 4.35 -14.09
N HIS A 166 -1.14 3.72 -14.41
CA HIS A 166 -1.14 2.40 -15.05
C HIS A 166 -1.30 1.29 -14.01
N TRP A 167 -2.56 1.02 -13.65
CA TRP A 167 -2.97 -0.06 -12.74
C TRP A 167 -2.68 -1.47 -13.29
N GLU A 168 -2.51 -1.61 -14.61
CA GLU A 168 -2.40 -2.91 -15.27
C GLU A 168 -1.16 -3.73 -14.85
N GLN A 169 -0.02 -3.09 -14.56
CA GLN A 169 1.20 -3.81 -14.19
C GLN A 169 1.27 -4.17 -12.70
N ALA A 170 0.70 -3.32 -11.83
CA ALA A 170 0.61 -3.58 -10.40
C ALA A 170 -0.42 -4.69 -10.09
N TYR A 171 -1.58 -4.69 -10.77
CA TYR A 171 -2.65 -5.68 -10.54
C TYR A 171 -2.43 -7.02 -11.23
N ARG A 172 -1.90 -7.07 -12.46
CA ARG A 172 -1.67 -8.36 -13.17
C ARG A 172 -0.71 -9.29 -12.44
N LYS A 173 0.15 -8.74 -11.58
CA LYS A 173 1.07 -9.49 -10.71
C LYS A 173 0.50 -9.79 -9.31
N TRP A 174 -0.58 -9.13 -8.89
CA TRP A 174 -1.19 -9.28 -7.56
C TRP A 174 -2.46 -10.15 -7.59
N ALA A 175 -3.26 -10.06 -8.65
CA ALA A 175 -4.58 -10.69 -8.77
C ALA A 175 -4.59 -12.00 -9.58
N MET A 176 -3.46 -12.38 -10.19
CA MET A 176 -3.30 -13.68 -10.87
C MET A 176 -2.38 -14.59 -10.06
N GLN A 177 -2.94 -15.17 -8.99
CA GLN A 177 -2.75 -16.53 -8.45
C GLN A 177 -3.40 -16.64 -7.07
#